data_AF-A0A4R7KQJ3-F1
#
_entry.id   AF-A0A4R7KQJ3-F1
#
_cell.length_a   1.000
_cell.length_b   1.000
_cell.length_c   1.000
_cell.angle_alpha   90.00
_cell.angle_beta   90.00
_cell.angle_gamma   90.00
#
_symmetry.space_group_name_H-M   'P 1'
#
loop_
_entity.id
_entity.type
_entity.pdbx_description
1 polymer ?
#
loop_
_entity_poly.entity_id
_entity_poly.type
_entity_poly.pdbx_seq_one_letter_code
_entity_poly.pdbx_strand_id
1 'polypeptide(L)'
;MLGYHSVKDLEEKVAPSILDMYRRDYRNFNLASIIAGFHRAYGLRDEGNSISIEIINSIRDYTEDLKDRNLLIWNLYVLSRELIDDGLYDEAISVIERAERNWSRDVILGDEIGVYHISWVEQLWLRKAEVYLILNDEERFEEITDRILMSRLNFFKEAENVTGETIFQDRCTYSCFELMAFQRRKKDIKSAISMIKQAILHKKVPSLNNEYMKSAAEKEAKGLHGNALDIYFKYYYKIPDVPFDNLKYGYCKSCIHFDGCSSCKLRCVETDRYKACTKYQH
;
A
#
# COMPACT_ATOMS: atom_id res chain seq x y z
N MET A 1 24.27 -9.65 -7.47
CA MET A 1 24.22 -11.08 -7.08
C MET A 1 24.06 -11.09 -5.58
N LEU A 2 23.06 -11.82 -5.06
CA LEU A 2 22.72 -11.81 -3.64
C LEU A 2 23.83 -12.43 -2.78
N GLY A 3 24.34 -11.64 -1.84
CA GLY A 3 25.32 -12.02 -0.83
C GLY A 3 24.66 -12.66 0.39
N TYR A 4 25.50 -13.26 1.24
CA TYR A 4 25.06 -13.72 2.55
C TYR A 4 25.13 -12.55 3.54
N HIS A 5 24.00 -12.28 4.21
CA HIS A 5 23.88 -11.23 5.23
C HIS A 5 23.81 -11.87 6.61
N SER A 6 24.56 -11.35 7.57
CA SER A 6 24.61 -11.92 8.92
C SER A 6 23.26 -11.78 9.61
N VAL A 7 22.78 -12.88 10.21
CA VAL A 7 21.53 -12.91 10.99
C VAL A 7 21.76 -12.99 12.50
N LYS A 8 23.01 -12.82 12.96
CA LYS A 8 23.38 -12.93 14.38
C LYS A 8 22.53 -12.01 15.27
N ASP A 9 22.30 -10.78 14.82
CA ASP A 9 21.53 -9.77 15.55
C ASP A 9 20.01 -10.02 15.55
N LEU A 10 19.56 -11.03 14.81
CA LEU A 10 18.17 -11.49 14.73
C LEU A 10 17.90 -12.76 15.57
N GLU A 11 18.94 -13.45 16.06
CA GLU A 11 18.82 -14.78 16.69
C GLU A 11 17.92 -14.81 17.93
N GLU A 12 17.86 -13.70 18.67
CA GLU A 12 17.02 -13.57 19.87
C GLU A 12 15.61 -13.04 19.58
N LYS A 13 15.35 -12.60 18.34
CA LYS A 13 14.16 -11.82 17.97
C LYS A 13 13.25 -12.55 16.96
N VAL A 14 13.85 -13.41 16.13
CA VAL A 14 13.19 -14.12 15.03
C VAL A 14 13.20 -15.61 15.30
N ALA A 15 12.16 -16.31 14.85
CA ALA A 15 12.07 -17.76 14.98
C ALA A 15 13.31 -18.46 14.39
N PRO A 16 13.99 -19.34 15.14
CA PRO A 16 15.21 -20.02 14.68
C PRO A 16 15.02 -20.79 13.38
N SER A 17 13.83 -21.36 13.15
CA SER A 17 13.49 -22.09 11.93
C SER A 17 13.65 -21.25 10.66
N ILE A 18 13.23 -19.97 10.69
CA ILE A 18 13.35 -19.06 9.53
C ILE A 18 14.82 -18.71 9.29
N LEU A 19 15.56 -18.45 10.37
CA LEU A 19 16.99 -18.13 10.29
C LEU A 19 17.81 -19.30 9.75
N ASP A 20 17.49 -20.53 10.16
CA ASP A 20 18.14 -21.75 9.67
C ASP A 20 17.81 -22.01 8.20
N MET A 21 16.57 -21.76 7.76
CA MET A 21 16.21 -21.81 6.34
C MET A 21 17.03 -20.81 5.53
N TYR A 22 17.14 -19.55 5.99
CA TYR A 22 17.94 -18.54 5.32
C TYR A 22 19.43 -18.89 5.29
N ARG A 23 20.02 -19.40 6.38
CA ARG A 23 21.43 -19.83 6.38
C ARG A 23 21.70 -20.92 5.35
N ARG A 24 20.74 -21.84 5.14
CA ARG A 24 20.87 -22.93 4.16
C ARG A 24 20.65 -22.47 2.72
N ASP A 25 19.77 -21.49 2.51
CA ASP A 25 19.37 -21.03 1.18
C ASP A 25 19.25 -19.49 1.11
N TYR A 26 20.35 -18.80 1.40
CA TYR A 26 20.36 -17.33 1.45
C TYR A 26 20.16 -16.69 0.07
N ARG A 27 20.34 -17.46 -1.01
CA ARG A 27 20.14 -17.00 -2.39
C ARG A 27 18.67 -16.96 -2.80
N ASN A 28 17.78 -17.53 -1.98
CA ASN A 28 16.36 -17.47 -2.18
C ASN A 28 15.85 -16.04 -1.93
N PHE A 29 15.45 -15.34 -3.00
CA PHE A 29 15.00 -13.96 -2.92
C PHE A 29 13.82 -13.75 -1.98
N ASN A 30 12.94 -14.75 -1.82
CA ASN A 30 11.83 -14.67 -0.89
C ASN A 30 12.31 -14.67 0.56
N LEU A 31 13.16 -15.64 0.93
CA LEU A 31 13.78 -15.69 2.26
C LEU A 31 14.62 -14.43 2.52
N ALA A 32 15.40 -13.97 1.56
CA ALA A 32 16.18 -12.75 1.69
C ALA A 32 15.29 -11.51 1.89
N SER A 33 14.17 -11.39 1.17
CA SER A 33 13.19 -10.32 1.35
C SER A 33 12.54 -10.34 2.74
N ILE A 34 12.24 -11.55 3.27
CA ILE A 34 11.78 -11.74 4.65
C ILE A 34 12.84 -11.23 5.64
N ILE A 35 14.08 -11.69 5.50
CA ILE A 35 15.19 -11.33 6.39
C ILE A 35 15.47 -9.83 6.35
N ALA A 36 15.46 -9.20 5.17
CA ALA A 36 15.59 -7.76 5.02
C ALA A 36 14.52 -6.99 5.81
N GLY A 37 13.28 -7.51 5.82
CA GLY A 37 12.19 -6.99 6.64
C GLY A 37 12.49 -7.06 8.14
N PHE A 38 13.04 -8.18 8.62
CA PHE A 38 13.44 -8.32 10.03
C PHE A 38 14.58 -7.39 10.40
N HIS A 39 15.62 -7.26 9.57
CA HIS A 39 16.70 -6.30 9.82
C HIS A 39 16.15 -4.89 10.01
N ARG A 40 15.31 -4.39 9.09
CA ARG A 40 14.64 -3.08 9.24
C ARG A 40 13.80 -2.98 10.52
N ALA A 41 12.93 -3.96 10.77
CA ALA A 41 12.02 -3.95 11.91
C ALA A 41 12.75 -3.91 13.27
N TYR A 42 13.98 -4.43 13.32
CA TYR A 42 14.80 -4.47 14.52
C TYR A 42 15.96 -3.46 14.54
N GLY A 43 15.85 -2.40 13.73
CA GLY A 43 16.75 -1.24 13.76
C GLY A 43 18.02 -1.36 12.93
N LEU A 44 18.19 -2.45 12.17
CA LEU A 44 19.32 -2.69 11.26
C LEU A 44 18.92 -2.28 9.84
N ARG A 45 18.56 -1.01 9.70
CA ARG A 45 17.95 -0.45 8.50
C ARG A 45 18.86 -0.58 7.27
N ASP A 46 20.14 -0.24 7.42
CA ASP A 46 21.13 -0.31 6.33
C ASP A 46 21.30 -1.72 5.80
N GLU A 47 21.34 -2.72 6.69
CA GLU A 47 21.49 -4.13 6.32
C GLU A 47 20.27 -4.61 5.52
N GLY A 48 19.06 -4.29 6.01
CA GLY A 48 17.84 -4.62 5.29
C GLY A 48 17.76 -3.93 3.92
N ASN A 49 18.19 -2.68 3.83
CA ASN A 49 18.22 -1.92 2.58
C ASN A 49 19.24 -2.50 1.59
N SER A 50 20.42 -2.90 2.06
CA SER A 50 21.43 -3.58 1.24
C SER A 50 20.87 -4.85 0.62
N ILE A 51 20.21 -5.71 1.40
CA ILE A 51 19.57 -6.93 0.89
C ILE A 51 18.53 -6.59 -0.19
N SER A 52 17.65 -5.62 0.07
CA SER A 52 16.63 -5.20 -0.88
C SER A 52 17.24 -4.66 -2.18
N ILE A 53 18.33 -3.88 -2.10
CA ILE A 53 19.08 -3.38 -3.27
C ILE A 53 19.65 -4.55 -4.09
N GLU A 54 20.23 -5.55 -3.44
CA GLU A 54 20.76 -6.73 -4.12
C GLU A 54 19.68 -7.55 -4.82
N ILE A 55 18.49 -7.68 -4.22
CA ILE A 55 17.33 -8.34 -4.82
C ILE A 55 16.90 -7.57 -6.09
N ILE A 56 16.63 -6.26 -5.99
CA ILE A 56 16.12 -5.49 -7.14
C ILE A 56 17.12 -5.37 -8.28
N ASN A 57 18.42 -5.50 -8.00
CA ASN A 57 19.48 -5.50 -9.01
C ASN A 57 19.70 -6.88 -9.63
N SER A 58 19.23 -7.95 -8.97
CA SER A 58 19.35 -9.32 -9.47
C SER A 58 18.13 -9.76 -10.29
N ILE A 59 16.97 -9.14 -10.09
CA ILE A 59 15.75 -9.42 -10.85
C ILE A 59 15.64 -8.45 -12.04
N ARG A 60 15.39 -8.99 -13.23
CA ARG A 60 15.20 -8.20 -14.45
C ARG A 60 13.84 -7.51 -14.45
N ASP A 61 13.83 -6.27 -14.92
CA ASP A 61 12.58 -5.57 -15.24
C ASP A 61 11.79 -6.35 -16.30
N TYR A 62 10.46 -6.26 -16.22
CA TYR A 62 9.49 -6.93 -17.07
C TYR A 62 9.59 -8.47 -17.09
N THR A 63 10.26 -9.09 -16.11
CA THR A 63 10.34 -10.55 -15.98
C THR A 63 8.96 -11.21 -16.06
N GLU A 64 8.81 -12.27 -16.84
CA GLU A 64 7.55 -13.04 -16.95
C GLU A 64 7.26 -13.89 -15.72
N ASP A 65 8.29 -14.16 -14.91
CA ASP A 65 8.15 -14.85 -13.63
C ASP A 65 7.41 -13.94 -12.63
N LEU A 66 6.19 -14.34 -12.26
CA LEU A 66 5.33 -13.56 -11.37
C LEU A 66 5.90 -13.46 -9.95
N LYS A 67 6.63 -14.47 -9.48
CA LYS A 67 7.24 -14.50 -8.14
C LYS A 67 8.38 -13.50 -8.07
N ASP A 68 9.27 -13.53 -9.06
CA ASP A 68 10.37 -12.57 -9.16
C ASP A 68 9.84 -11.15 -9.36
N ARG A 69 8.84 -10.96 -10.24
CA ARG A 69 8.21 -9.66 -10.44
C ARG A 69 7.62 -9.11 -9.14
N ASN A 70 6.97 -9.97 -8.36
CA ASN A 70 6.38 -9.58 -7.08
C ASN A 70 7.46 -9.16 -6.06
N LEU A 71 8.53 -9.96 -5.94
CA LEU A 71 9.67 -9.64 -5.07
C LEU A 71 10.35 -8.33 -5.49
N LEU A 72 10.50 -8.09 -6.80
CA LEU A 72 11.03 -6.82 -7.33
C LEU A 72 10.16 -5.63 -6.90
N ILE A 73 8.86 -5.67 -7.16
CA ILE A 73 7.94 -4.57 -6.83
C ILE A 73 7.88 -4.33 -5.33
N TRP A 74 7.78 -5.39 -4.53
CA TRP A 74 7.76 -5.28 -3.07
C TRP A 74 9.02 -4.60 -2.53
N ASN A 75 10.20 -5.04 -2.98
CA ASN A 75 11.46 -4.46 -2.51
C ASN A 75 11.65 -3.01 -3.00
N LEU A 76 11.22 -2.68 -4.22
CA LEU A 76 11.20 -1.28 -4.70
C LEU A 76 10.24 -0.41 -3.88
N TYR A 77 9.05 -0.92 -3.54
CA TYR A 77 8.09 -0.21 -2.71
C TYR A 77 8.63 0.04 -1.29
N VAL A 78 9.24 -0.96 -0.67
CA VAL A 78 9.87 -0.79 0.65
C VAL A 78 11.02 0.21 0.57
N LEU A 79 11.95 0.05 -0.38
CA LEU A 79 13.07 0.97 -0.55
C LEU A 79 12.61 2.41 -0.81
N SER A 80 11.51 2.61 -1.55
CA SER A 80 10.97 3.96 -1.76
C SER A 80 10.64 4.66 -0.44
N ARG A 81 10.12 3.93 0.55
CA ARG A 81 9.81 4.50 1.85
C ARG A 81 11.07 4.89 2.60
N GLU A 82 12.07 4.02 2.57
CA GLU A 82 13.36 4.25 3.22
C GLU A 82 14.04 5.49 2.62
N LEU A 83 14.06 5.63 1.30
CA LEU A 83 14.63 6.79 0.62
C LEU A 83 13.88 8.10 0.95
N ILE A 84 12.54 8.05 1.08
CA ILE A 84 11.74 9.21 1.53
C ILE A 84 12.14 9.62 2.95
N ASP A 85 12.28 8.66 3.85
CA ASP A 85 12.66 8.91 5.25
C ASP A 85 14.11 9.47 5.36
N ASP A 86 14.99 9.13 4.41
CA ASP A 86 16.34 9.73 4.27
C ASP A 86 16.37 11.09 3.55
N GLY A 87 15.25 11.55 3.01
CA GLY A 87 15.17 12.78 2.23
C GLY A 87 15.74 12.66 0.81
N LEU A 88 15.98 11.44 0.32
CA LEU A 88 16.49 11.13 -1.02
C LEU A 88 15.32 11.04 -2.02
N TYR A 89 14.63 12.16 -2.23
CA TYR A 89 13.34 12.20 -2.93
C TYR A 89 13.41 11.83 -4.42
N ASP A 90 14.44 12.26 -5.14
CA ASP A 90 14.60 11.92 -6.57
C ASP A 90 14.82 10.42 -6.77
N GLU A 91 15.62 9.81 -5.90
CA GLU A 91 15.87 8.37 -5.89
C GLU A 91 14.61 7.61 -5.50
N ALA A 92 13.85 8.11 -4.51
CA ALA A 92 12.56 7.57 -4.14
C ALA A 92 11.59 7.56 -5.34
N ILE A 93 11.45 8.68 -6.06
CA ILE A 93 10.61 8.74 -7.26
C ILE A 93 11.08 7.73 -8.32
N SER A 94 12.39 7.63 -8.55
CA SER A 94 12.96 6.69 -9.52
C SER A 94 12.59 5.23 -9.21
N VAL A 95 12.71 4.80 -7.95
CA VAL A 95 12.34 3.43 -7.55
C VAL A 95 10.82 3.21 -7.59
N ILE A 96 10.01 4.22 -7.26
CA ILE A 96 8.55 4.14 -7.34
C ILE A 96 8.12 3.98 -8.81
N GLU A 97 8.71 4.75 -9.73
CA GLU A 97 8.45 4.64 -11.15
C GLU A 97 8.87 3.30 -11.72
N ARG A 98 10.01 2.76 -11.27
CA ARG A 98 10.43 1.41 -11.64
C ARG A 98 9.44 0.36 -11.13
N ALA A 99 8.91 0.51 -9.91
CA ALA A 99 7.88 -0.36 -9.38
C ALA A 99 6.60 -0.27 -10.21
N GLU A 100 6.16 0.93 -10.57
CA GLU A 100 4.96 1.17 -11.38
C GLU A 100 5.06 0.52 -12.75
N ARG A 101 6.20 0.66 -13.44
CA ARG A 101 6.41 0.04 -14.77
C ARG A 101 6.38 -1.48 -14.74
N ASN A 102 6.79 -2.08 -13.61
CA ASN A 102 6.78 -3.53 -13.43
C ASN A 102 5.46 -4.04 -12.84
N TRP A 103 4.64 -3.16 -12.26
CA TRP A 103 3.42 -3.54 -11.58
C TRP A 103 2.40 -4.15 -12.54
N SER A 104 1.77 -5.22 -12.08
CA SER A 104 0.63 -5.85 -12.71
C SER A 104 -0.19 -6.47 -11.61
N ARG A 105 -1.53 -6.44 -11.72
CA ARG A 105 -2.40 -7.16 -10.79
C ARG A 105 -2.11 -8.66 -10.73
N ASP A 106 -1.46 -9.25 -11.74
CA ASP A 106 -1.04 -10.67 -11.73
C ASP A 106 0.03 -11.00 -10.69
N VAL A 107 0.76 -10.00 -10.19
CA VAL A 107 1.80 -10.20 -9.17
C VAL A 107 1.21 -10.77 -7.88
N ILE A 108 -0.07 -10.47 -7.60
CA ILE A 108 -0.83 -10.98 -6.47
C ILE A 108 -1.04 -12.51 -6.59
N LEU A 109 -1.14 -13.05 -7.81
CA LEU A 109 -1.19 -14.50 -8.01
C LEU A 109 0.13 -15.17 -7.60
N GLY A 110 1.26 -14.52 -7.90
CA GLY A 110 2.61 -15.01 -7.59
C GLY A 110 3.01 -14.91 -6.11
N ASP A 111 2.20 -14.29 -5.25
CA ASP A 111 2.45 -14.21 -3.81
C ASP A 111 2.12 -15.55 -3.12
N GLU A 112 3.12 -16.37 -2.81
CA GLU A 112 2.93 -17.65 -2.09
C GLU A 112 2.54 -17.45 -0.61
N ILE A 113 2.85 -16.29 -0.02
CA ILE A 113 2.79 -16.09 1.45
C ILE A 113 1.68 -15.11 1.84
N GLY A 114 1.17 -14.31 0.90
CA GLY A 114 0.14 -13.30 1.15
C GLY A 114 0.68 -12.05 1.87
N VAL A 115 2.00 -11.92 2.00
CA VAL A 115 2.67 -10.86 2.79
C VAL A 115 3.39 -9.85 1.89
N TYR A 116 3.71 -10.24 0.65
CA TYR A 116 4.54 -9.44 -0.26
C TYR A 116 3.71 -9.01 -1.45
N HIS A 117 2.78 -8.08 -1.28
CA HIS A 117 2.09 -7.56 -2.46
C HIS A 117 1.66 -6.12 -2.32
N ILE A 118 1.74 -5.45 -3.47
CA ILE A 118 1.14 -4.14 -3.70
C ILE A 118 -0.16 -4.40 -4.46
N SER A 119 -1.25 -4.51 -3.70
CA SER A 119 -2.58 -4.88 -4.22
C SER A 119 -3.06 -3.92 -5.31
N TRP A 120 -2.65 -2.65 -5.21
CA TRP A 120 -3.13 -1.56 -6.06
C TRP A 120 -1.97 -0.68 -6.51
N VAL A 121 -1.94 -0.35 -7.80
CA VAL A 121 -0.96 0.61 -8.34
C VAL A 121 -1.08 1.98 -7.66
N GLU A 122 -2.28 2.33 -7.19
CA GLU A 122 -2.56 3.54 -6.43
C GLU A 122 -1.72 3.64 -5.14
N GLN A 123 -1.26 2.53 -4.56
CA GLN A 123 -0.33 2.57 -3.42
C GLN A 123 1.03 3.14 -3.82
N LEU A 124 1.49 2.88 -5.05
CA LEU A 124 2.70 3.50 -5.61
C LEU A 124 2.46 4.99 -5.89
N TRP A 125 1.29 5.33 -6.44
CA TRP A 125 0.92 6.73 -6.68
C TRP A 125 0.80 7.54 -5.38
N LEU A 126 0.30 6.94 -4.30
CA LEU A 126 0.28 7.57 -2.98
C LEU A 126 1.69 7.89 -2.48
N ARG A 127 2.68 7.04 -2.74
CA ARG A 127 4.10 7.36 -2.42
C ARG A 127 4.61 8.54 -3.22
N LYS A 128 4.25 8.65 -4.50
CA LYS A 128 4.57 9.85 -5.29
C LYS A 128 3.90 11.10 -4.71
N ALA A 129 2.63 10.99 -4.31
CA ALA A 129 1.90 12.08 -3.67
C ALA A 129 2.56 12.53 -2.36
N GLU A 130 3.04 11.61 -1.52
CA GLU A 130 3.81 11.93 -0.31
C GLU A 130 5.06 12.75 -0.64
N VAL A 131 5.84 12.33 -1.66
CA VAL A 131 7.04 13.06 -2.10
C VAL A 131 6.68 14.46 -2.60
N TYR A 132 5.70 14.59 -3.50
CA TYR A 132 5.29 15.89 -4.04
C TYR A 132 4.75 16.81 -2.94
N LEU A 133 4.04 16.28 -1.96
CA LEU A 133 3.59 17.03 -0.79
C LEU A 133 4.77 17.58 0.02
N ILE A 134 5.78 16.74 0.30
CA ILE A 134 6.97 17.14 1.07
C ILE A 134 7.77 18.21 0.32
N LEU A 135 7.89 18.08 -1.00
CA LEU A 135 8.57 19.04 -1.87
C LEU A 135 7.75 20.33 -2.13
N ASN A 136 6.50 20.41 -1.65
CA ASN A 136 5.54 21.45 -2.02
C ASN A 136 5.33 21.60 -3.54
N ASP A 137 5.43 20.51 -4.30
CA ASP A 137 5.10 20.47 -5.73
C ASP A 137 3.58 20.30 -5.89
N GLU A 138 2.86 21.42 -5.81
CA GLU A 138 1.38 21.43 -5.78
C GLU A 138 0.75 20.89 -7.05
N GLU A 139 1.32 21.20 -8.21
CA GLU A 139 0.77 20.81 -9.50
C GLU A 139 0.80 19.28 -9.64
N ARG A 140 1.97 18.66 -9.40
CA ARG A 140 2.09 17.20 -9.48
C ARG A 140 1.35 16.49 -8.36
N PHE A 141 1.27 17.11 -7.18
CA PHE A 141 0.46 16.59 -6.07
C PHE A 141 -1.01 16.53 -6.45
N GLU A 142 -1.58 17.62 -6.97
CA GLU A 142 -2.98 17.65 -7.40
C GLU A 142 -3.24 16.63 -8.52
N GLU A 143 -2.40 16.61 -9.56
CA GLU A 143 -2.50 15.65 -10.67
C GLU A 143 -2.53 14.18 -10.19
N ILE A 144 -1.60 13.80 -9.31
CA ILE A 144 -1.51 12.41 -8.84
C ILE A 144 -2.67 12.05 -7.91
N THR A 145 -3.14 12.98 -7.06
CA THR A 145 -4.28 12.73 -6.17
C THR A 145 -5.60 12.60 -6.94
N ASP A 146 -5.81 13.42 -7.97
CA ASP A 146 -6.96 13.30 -8.86
C ASP A 146 -6.95 11.97 -9.62
N ARG A 147 -5.78 11.56 -10.12
CA ARG A 147 -5.61 10.25 -10.78
C ARG A 147 -5.97 9.09 -9.85
N ILE A 148 -5.54 9.14 -8.58
CA ILE A 148 -5.91 8.11 -7.58
C ILE A 148 -7.42 8.09 -7.38
N LEU A 149 -8.05 9.23 -7.06
CA LEU A 149 -9.47 9.28 -6.75
C LEU A 149 -10.34 8.86 -7.94
N MET A 150 -9.99 9.27 -9.16
CA MET A 150 -10.70 8.86 -10.38
C MET A 150 -10.55 7.38 -10.67
N SER A 151 -9.35 6.81 -10.49
CA SER A 151 -9.12 5.37 -10.65
C SER A 151 -9.98 4.55 -9.67
N ARG A 152 -9.98 4.95 -8.39
CA ARG A 152 -10.79 4.27 -7.35
C ARG A 152 -12.29 4.42 -7.61
N LEU A 153 -12.75 5.60 -7.97
CA LEU A 153 -14.17 5.85 -8.28
C LEU A 153 -14.66 4.97 -9.43
N ASN A 154 -13.89 4.89 -10.52
CA ASN A 154 -14.26 4.06 -11.67
C ASN A 154 -14.31 2.59 -11.29
N PHE A 155 -13.30 2.13 -10.55
CA PHE A 155 -13.24 0.76 -10.06
C PHE A 155 -14.42 0.42 -9.14
N PHE A 156 -14.85 1.33 -8.25
CA PHE A 156 -16.02 1.11 -7.41
C PHE A 156 -17.32 1.02 -8.19
N LYS A 157 -17.52 1.87 -9.20
CA LYS A 157 -18.71 1.81 -10.06
C LYS A 157 -18.81 0.47 -10.79
N GLU A 158 -17.69 0.00 -11.33
CA GLU A 158 -17.62 -1.32 -11.98
C GLU A 158 -17.92 -2.46 -10.99
N ALA A 159 -17.32 -2.38 -9.81
CA ALA A 159 -17.52 -3.36 -8.75
C ALA A 159 -18.96 -3.42 -8.24
N GLU A 160 -19.59 -2.26 -8.03
CA GLU A 160 -20.99 -2.11 -7.62
C GLU A 160 -21.93 -2.73 -8.65
N ASN A 161 -21.69 -2.50 -9.95
CA ASN A 161 -22.49 -3.10 -11.02
C ASN A 161 -22.44 -4.64 -11.01
N VAL A 162 -21.28 -5.22 -10.68
CA VAL A 162 -21.08 -6.68 -10.72
C VAL A 162 -21.51 -7.37 -9.42
N THR A 163 -21.27 -6.73 -8.28
CA THR A 163 -21.48 -7.36 -6.97
C THR A 163 -22.75 -6.88 -6.26
N GLY A 164 -23.29 -5.73 -6.64
CA GLY A 164 -24.32 -5.01 -5.89
C GLY A 164 -23.84 -4.47 -4.54
N GLU A 165 -22.55 -4.60 -4.20
CA GLU A 165 -21.97 -4.15 -2.94
C GLU A 165 -21.55 -2.69 -3.07
N THR A 166 -22.03 -1.81 -2.19
CA THR A 166 -21.55 -0.42 -2.12
C THR A 166 -20.24 -0.35 -1.36
N ILE A 167 -19.26 0.36 -1.93
CA ILE A 167 -17.89 0.36 -1.43
C ILE A 167 -17.64 1.63 -0.64
N PHE A 168 -17.62 1.48 0.67
CA PHE A 168 -17.37 2.60 1.57
C PHE A 168 -15.94 2.62 2.08
N GLN A 169 -15.30 1.46 2.24
CA GLN A 169 -13.98 1.35 2.86
C GLN A 169 -12.90 1.09 1.82
N ASP A 170 -12.02 2.07 1.64
CA ASP A 170 -10.91 1.96 0.70
C ASP A 170 -9.66 2.70 1.16
N ARG A 171 -8.56 1.96 1.28
CA ARG A 171 -7.29 2.49 1.76
C ARG A 171 -6.73 3.59 0.90
N CYS A 172 -6.79 3.41 -0.42
CA CYS A 172 -6.19 4.38 -1.31
C CYS A 172 -6.94 5.71 -1.27
N THR A 173 -8.27 5.65 -1.24
CA THR A 173 -9.15 6.82 -1.15
C THR A 173 -8.97 7.58 0.16
N TYR A 174 -9.05 6.91 1.32
CA TYR A 174 -8.92 7.63 2.59
C TYR A 174 -7.50 8.21 2.79
N SER A 175 -6.46 7.51 2.34
CA SER A 175 -5.08 8.00 2.45
C SER A 175 -4.85 9.19 1.52
N CYS A 176 -5.46 9.18 0.34
CA CYS A 176 -5.43 10.32 -0.58
C CYS A 176 -6.06 11.57 0.05
N PHE A 177 -7.28 11.43 0.61
CA PHE A 177 -7.95 12.53 1.30
C PHE A 177 -7.19 13.03 2.53
N GLU A 178 -6.50 12.16 3.26
CA GLU A 178 -5.61 12.55 4.35
C GLU A 178 -4.47 13.46 3.85
N LEU A 179 -3.77 13.06 2.78
CA LEU A 179 -2.70 13.87 2.19
C LEU A 179 -3.24 15.22 1.69
N MET A 180 -4.40 15.23 1.03
CA MET A 180 -5.05 16.47 0.59
C MET A 180 -5.41 17.38 1.78
N ALA A 181 -5.85 16.81 2.90
CA ALA A 181 -6.12 17.57 4.12
C ALA A 181 -4.85 18.23 4.67
N PHE A 182 -3.72 17.51 4.67
CA PHE A 182 -2.42 18.07 5.06
C PHE A 182 -1.98 19.21 4.15
N GLN A 183 -2.10 19.04 2.82
CA GLN A 183 -1.75 20.06 1.83
C GLN A 183 -2.56 21.34 2.04
N ARG A 184 -3.87 21.21 2.25
CA ARG A 184 -4.80 22.35 2.35
C ARG A 184 -4.75 23.06 3.70
N ARG A 185 -4.29 22.40 4.78
CA ARG A 185 -4.34 22.91 6.18
C ARG A 185 -3.90 24.37 6.34
N LYS A 186 -2.83 24.79 5.65
CA LYS A 186 -2.28 26.14 5.77
C LYS A 186 -2.93 27.18 4.86
N LYS A 187 -3.54 26.74 3.75
CA LYS A 187 -4.08 27.62 2.69
C LYS A 187 -5.59 27.80 2.80
N ASP A 188 -6.29 26.70 3.02
CA ASP A 188 -7.73 26.65 3.16
C ASP A 188 -8.11 25.59 4.18
N ILE A 189 -8.29 26.05 5.42
CA ILE A 189 -8.62 25.16 6.54
C ILE A 189 -10.01 24.53 6.41
N LYS A 190 -10.95 25.17 5.71
CA LYS A 190 -12.29 24.61 5.51
C LYS A 190 -12.23 23.47 4.51
N SER A 191 -11.48 23.64 3.43
CA SER A 191 -11.19 22.54 2.51
C SER A 191 -10.45 21.40 3.21
N ALA A 192 -9.45 21.70 4.06
CA ALA A 192 -8.76 20.67 4.85
C ALA A 192 -9.73 19.87 5.76
N ILE A 193 -10.65 20.56 6.44
CA ILE A 193 -11.71 19.91 7.24
C ILE A 193 -12.62 19.03 6.36
N SER A 194 -13.00 19.50 5.17
CA SER A 194 -13.80 18.71 4.23
C SER A 194 -13.07 17.42 3.83
N MET A 195 -11.79 17.52 3.48
CA MET A 195 -10.98 16.37 3.06
C MET A 195 -10.80 15.35 4.19
N ILE A 196 -10.45 15.77 5.42
CA ILE A 196 -10.28 14.82 6.52
C ILE A 196 -11.61 14.14 6.91
N LYS A 197 -12.76 14.83 6.75
CA LYS A 197 -14.09 14.22 6.92
C LYS A 197 -14.34 13.12 5.88
N GLN A 198 -13.97 13.35 4.61
CA GLN A 198 -14.03 12.31 3.58
C GLN A 198 -13.10 11.14 3.89
N ALA A 199 -11.86 11.42 4.33
CA ALA A 199 -10.92 10.37 4.77
C ALA A 199 -11.52 9.52 5.90
N ILE A 200 -12.11 10.14 6.92
CA ILE A 200 -12.78 9.44 8.02
C ILE A 200 -13.93 8.57 7.51
N LEU A 201 -14.79 9.11 6.64
CA LEU A 201 -15.93 8.37 6.07
C LEU A 201 -15.46 7.12 5.33
N HIS A 202 -14.41 7.27 4.50
CA HIS A 202 -13.83 6.18 3.72
C HIS A 202 -12.95 5.23 4.52
N LYS A 203 -12.47 5.62 5.69
CA LYS A 203 -11.73 4.74 6.60
C LYS A 203 -12.70 3.89 7.42
N LYS A 204 -13.74 4.53 7.96
CA LYS A 204 -14.81 3.86 8.69
C LYS A 204 -16.00 4.80 8.83
N VAL A 205 -17.17 4.34 8.39
CA VAL A 205 -18.44 5.04 8.63
C VAL A 205 -18.59 5.33 10.13
N PRO A 206 -18.53 6.59 10.58
CA PRO A 206 -18.60 6.92 11.99
C PRO A 206 -19.99 6.62 12.54
N SER A 207 -20.08 6.18 13.79
CA SER A 207 -21.37 6.12 14.47
C SER A 207 -21.90 7.54 14.71
N LEU A 208 -23.22 7.71 14.59
CA LEU A 208 -23.90 8.98 14.87
C LEU A 208 -23.65 9.52 16.29
N ASN A 209 -23.24 8.64 17.22
CA ASN A 209 -22.96 8.98 18.61
C ASN A 209 -21.47 9.21 18.92
N ASN A 210 -20.62 9.37 17.91
CA ASN A 210 -19.20 9.55 18.14
C ASN A 210 -18.87 10.93 18.77
N GLU A 211 -18.32 10.91 19.99
CA GLU A 211 -17.97 12.12 20.75
C GLU A 211 -16.91 13.00 20.06
N TYR A 212 -15.95 12.41 19.33
CA TYR A 212 -14.96 13.18 18.58
C TYR A 212 -15.64 13.98 17.47
N MET A 213 -16.55 13.35 16.72
CA MET A 213 -17.28 14.00 15.62
C MET A 213 -18.17 15.14 16.14
N LYS A 214 -18.87 14.92 17.27
CA LYS A 214 -19.70 15.95 17.92
C LYS A 214 -18.83 17.12 18.40
N SER A 215 -17.75 16.83 19.12
CA SER A 215 -16.84 17.86 19.65
C SER A 215 -16.20 18.68 18.53
N ALA A 216 -15.75 18.04 17.44
CA ALA A 216 -15.18 18.73 16.29
C ALA A 216 -16.21 19.63 15.58
N ALA A 217 -17.44 19.15 15.38
CA ALA A 217 -18.51 19.92 14.76
C ALA A 217 -18.91 21.15 15.60
N GLU A 218 -18.92 21.03 16.93
CA GLU A 218 -19.14 22.18 17.81
C GLU A 218 -18.05 23.26 17.70
N LYS A 219 -16.79 22.84 17.55
CA LYS A 219 -15.66 23.76 17.33
C LYS A 219 -15.78 24.46 15.98
N GLU A 220 -16.15 23.71 14.94
CA GLU A 220 -16.39 24.25 13.59
C GLU A 220 -17.52 25.29 13.58
N ALA A 221 -18.65 25.01 14.25
CA ALA A 221 -19.77 25.94 14.38
C ALA A 221 -19.39 27.24 15.11
N LYS A 222 -18.40 27.18 16.00
CA LYS A 222 -17.83 28.34 16.71
C LYS A 222 -16.73 29.07 15.92
N GLY A 223 -16.44 28.66 14.68
CA GLY A 223 -15.37 29.22 13.85
C GLY A 223 -13.95 28.78 14.26
N LEU A 224 -13.81 27.86 15.20
CA LEU A 224 -12.52 27.35 15.70
C LEU A 224 -12.01 26.20 14.80
N HIS A 225 -11.79 26.51 13.53
CA HIS A 225 -11.47 25.52 12.49
C HIS A 225 -10.16 24.76 12.76
N GLY A 226 -9.13 25.40 13.32
CA GLY A 226 -7.88 24.73 13.72
C GLY A 226 -8.12 23.61 14.72
N ASN A 227 -8.82 23.93 15.81
CA ASN A 227 -9.18 22.96 16.85
C ASN A 227 -10.07 21.86 16.31
N ALA A 228 -11.02 22.18 15.42
CA ALA A 228 -11.88 21.18 14.79
C ALA A 228 -11.06 20.20 13.96
N LEU A 229 -10.15 20.70 13.13
CA LEU A 229 -9.26 19.92 12.29
C LEU A 229 -8.36 18.98 13.12
N ASP A 230 -7.76 19.49 14.21
CA ASP A 230 -6.93 18.69 15.11
C ASP A 230 -7.73 17.53 15.76
N ILE A 231 -8.99 17.77 16.15
CA ILE A 231 -9.87 16.73 16.69
C ILE A 231 -10.20 15.68 15.62
N TYR A 232 -10.48 16.11 14.38
CA TYR A 232 -10.72 15.18 13.27
C TYR A 232 -9.50 14.30 12.98
N PHE A 233 -8.30 14.86 12.90
CA PHE A 233 -7.07 14.07 12.74
C PHE A 233 -6.86 13.09 13.90
N LYS A 234 -7.07 13.55 15.14
CA LYS A 234 -6.96 12.67 16.33
C LYS A 234 -7.94 11.50 16.23
N TYR A 235 -9.15 11.72 15.75
CA TYR A 235 -10.11 10.65 15.53
C TYR A 235 -9.70 9.73 14.39
N TYR A 236 -9.27 10.28 13.26
CA TYR A 236 -8.80 9.52 12.09
C TYR A 236 -7.69 8.53 12.45
N TYR A 237 -6.67 8.96 13.19
CA TYR A 237 -5.56 8.09 13.64
C TYR A 237 -5.95 7.11 14.75
N LYS A 238 -7.08 7.33 15.43
CA LYS A 238 -7.62 6.36 16.40
C LYS A 238 -8.37 5.21 15.71
N ILE A 239 -8.84 5.41 14.48
CA ILE A 239 -9.48 4.34 13.71
C ILE A 239 -8.39 3.37 13.25
N PRO A 240 -8.45 2.08 13.62
CA PRO A 240 -7.47 1.11 13.17
C PRO A 240 -7.54 0.94 11.66
N ASP A 241 -6.39 0.80 11.02
CA ASP A 241 -6.34 0.42 9.61
C ASP A 241 -6.84 -1.01 9.45
N VAL A 242 -7.63 -1.24 8.40
CA VAL A 242 -8.03 -2.58 7.98
C VAL A 242 -7.00 -3.06 6.98
N PRO A 243 -6.44 -4.28 7.13
CA PRO A 243 -5.34 -4.76 6.29
C PRO A 243 -5.76 -5.01 4.83
N PHE A 244 -7.06 -5.18 4.56
CA PHE A 244 -7.59 -5.47 3.23
C PHE A 244 -8.83 -4.62 2.95
N ASP A 245 -9.03 -4.26 1.69
CA ASP A 245 -10.31 -3.69 1.25
C ASP A 245 -11.41 -4.75 1.40
N ASN A 246 -12.62 -4.32 1.75
CA ASN A 246 -13.75 -5.22 2.04
C ASN A 246 -14.45 -5.76 0.77
N LEU A 247 -13.73 -5.78 -0.35
CA LEU A 247 -14.29 -5.95 -1.69
C LEU A 247 -14.03 -7.35 -2.23
N LYS A 248 -15.05 -8.02 -2.77
CA LYS A 248 -14.87 -9.30 -3.48
C LYS A 248 -14.53 -9.14 -4.96
N TYR A 249 -14.86 -7.99 -5.53
CA TYR A 249 -14.70 -7.69 -6.95
C TYR A 249 -13.22 -7.62 -7.36
N GLY A 250 -12.89 -8.21 -8.51
CA GLY A 250 -11.52 -8.26 -9.01
C GLY A 250 -10.59 -9.19 -8.23
N TYR A 251 -11.15 -10.10 -7.42
CA TYR A 251 -10.46 -11.23 -6.78
C TYR A 251 -11.04 -12.56 -7.29
N CYS A 252 -10.26 -13.64 -7.27
CA CYS A 252 -10.64 -14.97 -7.74
C CYS A 252 -12.05 -15.41 -7.28
N LYS A 253 -12.50 -15.00 -6.09
CA LYS A 253 -13.86 -15.24 -5.61
C LYS A 253 -14.99 -14.84 -6.58
N SER A 254 -14.82 -13.77 -7.35
CA SER A 254 -15.83 -13.29 -8.32
C SER A 254 -15.47 -13.66 -9.77
N CYS A 255 -14.51 -14.56 -9.98
CA CYS A 255 -13.89 -14.81 -11.28
C CYS A 255 -14.51 -16.03 -11.93
N ILE A 256 -14.91 -15.92 -13.19
CA ILE A 256 -15.45 -17.05 -13.95
C ILE A 256 -14.42 -18.19 -14.14
N HIS A 257 -13.13 -17.84 -14.05
CA HIS A 257 -12.02 -18.77 -14.23
C HIS A 257 -11.52 -19.40 -12.93
N PHE A 258 -12.06 -19.02 -11.78
CA PHE A 258 -11.70 -19.64 -10.50
C PHE A 258 -12.51 -20.93 -10.31
N ASP A 259 -11.84 -22.01 -9.92
CA ASP A 259 -12.48 -23.31 -9.71
C ASP A 259 -13.32 -23.39 -8.41
N GLY A 260 -13.25 -22.37 -7.57
CA GLY A 260 -13.97 -22.28 -6.29
C GLY A 260 -13.19 -22.83 -5.09
N CYS A 261 -12.08 -23.53 -5.30
CA CYS A 261 -11.36 -24.24 -4.23
C CYS A 261 -9.86 -23.90 -4.17
N SER A 262 -9.12 -23.96 -5.28
CA SER A 262 -7.65 -23.97 -5.22
C SER A 262 -6.90 -23.55 -6.49
N SER A 263 -7.57 -23.28 -7.61
CA SER A 263 -6.85 -23.01 -8.87
C SER A 263 -7.51 -21.95 -9.77
N CYS A 264 -6.65 -21.19 -10.45
CA CYS A 264 -7.05 -20.29 -11.53
C CYS A 264 -6.93 -21.02 -12.87
N LYS A 265 -8.06 -21.35 -13.50
CA LYS A 265 -8.10 -22.08 -14.78
C LYS A 265 -7.50 -21.28 -15.93
N LEU A 266 -7.58 -19.94 -15.88
CA LEU A 266 -7.02 -19.07 -16.92
C LEU A 266 -5.49 -19.04 -16.92
N ARG A 267 -4.89 -19.16 -15.73
CA ARG A 267 -3.44 -19.07 -15.54
C ARG A 267 -2.77 -20.43 -15.29
N CYS A 268 -3.57 -21.47 -15.05
CA CYS A 268 -3.11 -22.80 -14.67
C CYS A 268 -2.18 -22.78 -13.44
N VAL A 269 -2.52 -21.99 -12.42
CA VAL A 269 -1.75 -21.86 -11.17
C VAL A 269 -2.63 -22.12 -9.95
N GLU A 270 -2.01 -22.58 -8.87
CA GLU A 270 -2.64 -22.66 -7.55
C GLU A 270 -2.93 -21.25 -7.01
N THR A 271 -4.13 -21.06 -6.45
CA THR A 271 -4.60 -19.78 -5.94
C THR A 271 -5.69 -20.00 -4.89
N ASP A 272 -6.03 -18.95 -4.14
CA ASP A 272 -7.23 -18.93 -3.32
C ASP A 272 -8.21 -17.85 -3.79
N ARG A 273 -9.34 -17.75 -3.09
CA ARG A 273 -10.43 -16.82 -3.42
C ARG A 273 -10.08 -15.34 -3.24
N TYR A 274 -8.99 -15.02 -2.54
CA TYR A 274 -8.55 -13.67 -2.18
C TYR A 274 -7.40 -13.14 -3.04
N LYS A 275 -6.88 -13.92 -3.99
CA LYS A 275 -5.89 -13.41 -4.96
C LYS A 275 -6.55 -12.76 -6.17
N ALA A 276 -5.82 -11.92 -6.90
CA ALA A 276 -6.34 -11.14 -8.01
C ALA A 276 -5.40 -11.20 -9.22
N CYS A 277 -5.90 -10.89 -10.44
CA CYS A 277 -5.09 -10.89 -11.67
C CYS A 277 -5.61 -9.87 -12.70
N THR A 278 -4.77 -9.47 -13.67
CA THR A 278 -5.14 -8.47 -14.70
C THR A 278 -6.01 -9.02 -15.81
N LYS A 279 -5.92 -10.33 -16.09
CA LYS A 279 -6.66 -10.98 -17.19
C LYS A 279 -8.06 -11.41 -16.78
N TYR A 280 -8.69 -10.64 -15.91
CA TYR A 280 -10.02 -10.95 -15.44
C TYR A 280 -11.02 -10.82 -16.60
N GLN A 281 -11.85 -11.84 -16.78
CA GLN A 281 -13.00 -11.77 -17.68
C GLN A 281 -14.24 -11.76 -16.79
N HIS A 282 -14.96 -10.64 -16.84
CA HIS A 282 -16.24 -10.46 -16.16
C HIS A 282 -17.38 -10.88 -17.08
#